data_AF-A0A0U5MDS6-F1
#
_entry.id   AF-A0A0U5MDS6-F1
#
_cell.length_a   1.000
_cell.length_b   1.000
_cell.length_c   1.000
_cell.angle_alpha   90.00
_cell.angle_beta   90.00
_cell.angle_gamma   90.00
#
_symmetry.space_group_name_H-M   'P 1'
#
loop_
_entity.id
_entity.type
_entity.pdbx_description
1 polymer ?
#
loop_
_entity_poly.entity_id
_entity_poly.type
_entity_poly.pdbx_seq_one_letter_code
_entity_poly.pdbx_strand_id
1 'polypeptide(L)'
;MTHTKPGDRLEAVLVDVLSLLLKGIVLLASPFVTIRIGLIGHRSLGRLVGAMEYYIRTRDRGMYDPREYHILVSGTNPVNRQVLTMIRRRLPVVCSDLLWVWLKRIQEKGPVPTEPTRAGPPARLPLWLNLSHTGFMVEWETWQAVSGRHVLMPEEERRGREILRILGIPEGARWVCMHARDLAHTDNPDFIRHIENPLALNDFRDCDIQNYLVAADWLTSQGIWVVRMGAQVVGPLVTDNPMIIDYASRFRRHLPDAEFADVYLAGRSKFFLGCTAAVFFYAKIFDVPICNVDMVPLAEPGRQADDIFILKKYWHRHEERFMRWQEMVDRGWDWHRAGIDHFAKLKAEGIDIVNNSPEEVLGAVMEMNARIDGSWKGEADDAALQAAFRGLFPHNHPMTGFPGYVGADFCRRNRELLPALAGGEKG
;
A
#
# COMPACT_ATOMS: atom_id res chain seq x y z
N MET A 1 -2.10 -7.71 -40.67
CA MET A 1 -0.90 -6.95 -41.04
C MET A 1 -1.13 -5.51 -40.60
N THR A 2 -0.61 -5.13 -39.43
CA THR A 2 -0.78 -3.79 -38.88
C THR A 2 0.19 -2.83 -39.57
N HIS A 3 -0.34 -1.86 -40.32
CA HIS A 3 0.43 -0.76 -40.87
C HIS A 3 1.01 0.09 -39.72
N THR A 4 2.25 -0.18 -39.31
CA THR A 4 3.04 0.71 -38.45
C THR A 4 3.22 2.04 -39.18
N LYS A 5 2.85 3.17 -38.57
CA LYS A 5 3.02 4.47 -39.20
C LYS A 5 4.52 4.74 -39.42
N PRO A 6 4.93 5.47 -40.47
CA PRO A 6 6.35 5.75 -40.73
C PRO A 6 7.10 6.38 -39.54
N GLY A 7 6.41 7.19 -38.73
CA GLY A 7 6.95 7.78 -37.49
C GLY A 7 7.33 6.74 -36.43
N ASP A 8 6.56 5.66 -36.30
CA ASP A 8 6.79 4.59 -35.32
C ASP A 8 8.09 3.82 -35.62
N ARG A 9 8.45 3.71 -36.91
CA ARG A 9 9.71 3.05 -37.33
C ARG A 9 10.94 3.88 -37.01
N LEU A 10 10.91 5.20 -37.28
CA LEU A 10 12.02 6.10 -36.96
C LEU A 10 12.24 6.16 -35.44
N GLU A 11 11.15 6.25 -34.68
CA GLU A 11 11.18 6.25 -33.23
C GLU A 11 11.75 4.93 -32.67
N ALA A 12 11.35 3.79 -33.22
CA ALA A 12 11.90 2.49 -32.83
C ALA A 12 13.43 2.40 -33.06
N VAL A 13 13.91 2.88 -34.21
CA VAL A 13 15.35 2.93 -34.53
C VAL A 13 16.09 3.86 -33.57
N LEU A 14 15.52 5.03 -33.23
CA LEU A 14 16.09 5.94 -32.25
C LEU A 14 16.20 5.29 -30.85
N VAL A 15 15.17 4.56 -30.40
CA VAL A 15 15.23 3.80 -29.13
C VAL A 15 16.38 2.80 -29.15
N ASP A 16 16.61 2.11 -30.27
CA ASP A 16 17.67 1.10 -30.39
C ASP A 16 19.07 1.74 -30.40
N VAL A 17 19.24 2.84 -31.14
CA VAL A 17 20.50 3.62 -31.14
C VAL A 17 20.80 4.15 -29.74
N LEU A 18 19.81 4.75 -29.06
CA LEU A 18 19.98 5.25 -27.69
C LEU A 18 20.26 4.10 -26.69
N SER A 19 19.63 2.94 -26.87
CA SER A 19 19.91 1.74 -26.06
C SER A 19 21.36 1.29 -26.20
N LEU A 20 21.88 1.25 -27.43
CA LEU A 20 23.27 0.89 -27.72
C LEU A 20 24.26 1.90 -27.15
N LEU A 21 24.00 3.19 -27.32
CA LEU A 21 24.82 4.26 -26.75
C LEU A 21 24.86 4.17 -25.22
N LEU A 22 23.70 3.97 -24.58
CA LEU A 22 23.61 3.83 -23.14
C LEU A 22 24.38 2.62 -22.62
N LYS A 23 24.27 1.46 -23.29
CA LYS A 23 25.07 0.26 -22.97
C LYS A 23 26.56 0.51 -23.15
N GLY A 24 26.96 1.24 -24.21
CA GLY A 24 28.36 1.62 -24.45
C GLY A 24 28.91 2.50 -23.33
N ILE A 25 28.16 3.52 -22.90
CA ILE A 25 28.55 4.39 -21.78
C ILE A 25 28.73 3.58 -20.50
N VAL A 26 27.78 2.68 -20.20
CA VAL A 26 27.83 1.84 -18.99
C VAL A 26 29.00 0.87 -19.01
N LEU A 27 29.30 0.26 -20.17
CA LEU A 27 30.45 -0.63 -20.34
C LEU A 27 31.78 0.10 -20.21
N LEU A 28 31.88 1.34 -20.70
CA LEU A 28 33.08 2.16 -20.54
C LEU A 28 33.27 2.63 -19.09
N ALA A 29 32.17 2.85 -18.35
CA ALA A 29 32.21 3.25 -16.95
C ALA A 29 32.45 2.07 -15.97
N SER A 30 32.09 0.83 -16.36
CA SER A 30 32.09 -0.33 -15.47
C SER A 30 33.43 -0.69 -14.81
N PRO A 31 34.62 -0.39 -15.36
CA PRO A 31 35.88 -0.60 -14.63
C PRO A 31 36.04 0.29 -13.40
N PHE A 32 35.32 1.41 -13.32
CA PHE A 32 35.47 2.42 -12.27
C PHE A 32 34.24 2.53 -11.36
N VAL A 33 33.04 2.39 -11.94
CA VAL A 33 31.75 2.56 -11.24
C VAL A 33 30.65 1.75 -11.91
N THR A 34 29.77 1.15 -11.12
CA THR A 34 28.57 0.48 -11.65
C THR A 34 27.43 1.48 -11.71
N ILE A 35 27.03 1.92 -12.90
CA ILE A 35 25.89 2.85 -13.05
C ILE A 35 24.59 2.05 -13.14
N ARG A 36 23.60 2.42 -12.32
CA ARG A 36 22.24 1.87 -12.40
C ARG A 36 21.21 2.97 -12.53
N ILE A 37 20.18 2.74 -13.32
CA ILE A 37 19.13 3.71 -13.63
C ILE A 37 17.81 3.24 -13.02
N GLY A 38 17.22 4.08 -12.17
CA GLY A 38 15.92 3.85 -11.55
C GLY A 38 14.85 4.79 -12.09
N LEU A 39 13.79 4.22 -12.65
CA LEU A 39 12.63 4.99 -13.11
C LEU A 39 11.58 5.04 -12.01
N ILE A 40 11.37 6.22 -11.44
CA ILE A 40 10.38 6.43 -10.39
C ILE A 40 8.98 6.40 -11.01
N GLY A 41 8.11 5.52 -10.49
CA GLY A 41 6.70 5.43 -10.88
C GLY A 41 5.89 6.61 -10.34
N HIS A 42 6.12 7.80 -10.89
CA HIS A 42 5.65 9.06 -10.34
C HIS A 42 4.12 9.28 -10.42
N ARG A 43 3.41 8.58 -11.32
CA ARG A 43 1.95 8.67 -11.47
C ARG A 43 1.16 7.68 -10.60
N SER A 44 1.81 6.84 -9.79
CA SER A 44 1.11 5.89 -8.92
C SER A 44 1.58 6.04 -7.49
N LEU A 45 0.64 6.18 -6.55
CA LEU A 45 0.99 6.46 -5.16
C LEU A 45 1.82 5.34 -4.53
N GLY A 46 1.46 4.08 -4.77
CA GLY A 46 2.22 2.93 -4.29
C GLY A 46 3.63 2.87 -4.87
N ARG A 47 3.84 3.37 -6.10
CA ARG A 47 5.16 3.39 -6.75
C ARG A 47 5.98 4.62 -6.37
N LEU A 48 5.36 5.78 -6.18
CA LEU A 48 6.05 6.99 -5.76
C LEU A 48 6.42 6.94 -4.28
N VAL A 49 5.49 6.55 -3.42
CA VAL A 49 5.70 6.54 -1.97
C VAL A 49 6.28 5.20 -1.54
N GLY A 50 5.52 4.12 -1.72
CA GLY A 50 5.86 2.80 -1.17
C GLY A 50 7.14 2.22 -1.77
N ALA A 51 7.31 2.26 -3.09
CA ALA A 51 8.49 1.67 -3.74
C ALA A 51 9.77 2.50 -3.50
N MET A 52 9.65 3.82 -3.42
CA MET A 52 10.79 4.68 -3.10
C MET A 52 11.21 4.57 -1.66
N GLU A 53 10.25 4.50 -0.73
CA GLU A 53 10.57 4.25 0.68
C GLU A 53 11.22 2.88 0.86
N TYR A 54 10.68 1.86 0.19
CA TYR A 54 11.28 0.53 0.17
C TYR A 54 12.74 0.59 -0.30
N TYR A 55 13.00 1.23 -1.45
CA TYR A 55 14.34 1.42 -1.98
C TYR A 55 15.27 2.18 -1.02
N ILE A 56 14.78 3.25 -0.38
CA ILE A 56 15.55 4.03 0.61
C ILE A 56 15.94 3.13 1.79
N ARG A 57 15.01 2.34 2.33
CA ARG A 57 15.28 1.41 3.44
C ARG A 57 16.25 0.31 3.03
N THR A 58 16.09 -0.30 1.86
CA THR A 58 17.03 -1.30 1.31
C THR A 58 18.43 -0.72 1.17
N ARG A 59 18.55 0.53 0.72
CA ARG A 59 19.83 1.24 0.64
C ARG A 59 20.43 1.50 2.01
N ASP A 60 19.64 1.97 2.97
CA ASP A 60 20.10 2.27 4.33
C ASP A 60 20.50 0.99 5.09
N ARG A 61 19.99 -0.19 4.69
CA ARG A 61 20.45 -1.51 5.16
C ARG A 61 21.78 -1.96 4.55
N GLY A 62 22.33 -1.23 3.58
CA GLY A 62 23.57 -1.62 2.90
C GLY A 62 23.40 -2.81 1.93
N MET A 63 22.19 -3.02 1.39
CA MET A 63 21.93 -4.13 0.46
C MET A 63 22.38 -3.85 -0.99
N TYR A 64 22.94 -2.67 -1.27
CA TYR A 64 23.53 -2.32 -2.56
C TYR A 64 25.06 -2.21 -2.42
N ASP A 65 25.78 -2.56 -3.49
CA ASP A 65 27.24 -2.43 -3.53
C ASP A 65 27.64 -0.93 -3.44
N PRO A 66 28.58 -0.54 -2.55
CA PRO A 66 29.07 0.84 -2.46
C PRO A 66 29.66 1.41 -3.76
N ARG A 67 30.06 0.57 -4.72
CA ARG A 67 30.52 0.96 -6.06
C ARG A 67 29.37 1.25 -7.03
N GLU A 68 28.12 1.00 -6.64
CA GLU A 68 26.94 1.34 -7.43
C GLU A 68 26.60 2.82 -7.31
N TYR A 69 26.48 3.49 -8.45
CA TYR A 69 25.98 4.84 -8.58
C TYR A 69 24.59 4.85 -9.20
N HIS A 70 23.59 5.28 -8.43
CA HIS A 70 22.19 5.22 -8.81
C HIS A 70 21.69 6.56 -9.38
N ILE A 71 21.31 6.55 -10.65
CA ILE A 71 20.67 7.68 -11.33
C ILE A 71 19.17 7.47 -11.28
N LEU A 72 18.47 8.30 -10.50
CA LEU A 72 17.02 8.23 -10.37
C LEU A 72 16.37 9.28 -11.28
N VAL A 73 15.37 8.84 -12.04
CA VAL A 73 14.64 9.70 -12.97
C VAL A 73 13.15 9.65 -12.65
N SER A 74 12.53 10.82 -12.54
CA SER A 74 11.08 11.00 -12.36
C SER A 74 10.52 11.89 -13.47
N GLY A 75 9.23 11.75 -13.77
CA GLY A 75 8.50 12.78 -14.49
C GLY A 75 8.30 14.04 -13.63
N THR A 76 7.88 15.13 -14.28
CA THR A 76 7.70 16.45 -13.66
C THR A 76 6.33 16.64 -13.00
N ASN A 77 5.38 15.73 -13.27
CA ASN A 77 4.02 15.77 -12.75
C ASN A 77 3.71 14.56 -11.85
N PRO A 78 4.33 14.45 -10.66
CA PRO A 78 4.07 13.33 -9.75
C PRO A 78 2.63 13.37 -9.20
N VAL A 79 2.13 12.23 -8.74
CA VAL A 79 0.83 12.09 -8.05
C VAL A 79 0.80 12.83 -6.71
N ASN A 80 1.97 13.10 -6.12
CA ASN A 80 2.15 13.97 -4.96
C ASN A 80 3.53 14.66 -5.00
N ARG A 81 3.55 15.99 -5.11
CA ARG A 81 4.76 16.82 -5.19
C ARG A 81 5.48 16.95 -3.86
N GLN A 82 4.74 16.93 -2.74
CA GLN A 82 5.35 16.96 -1.41
C GLN A 82 6.23 15.72 -1.19
N VAL A 83 5.74 14.53 -1.54
CA VAL A 83 6.53 13.29 -1.44
C VAL A 83 7.75 13.34 -2.34
N LEU A 84 7.62 13.76 -3.60
CA LEU A 84 8.78 13.90 -4.49
C LEU A 84 9.81 14.89 -3.93
N THR A 85 9.35 15.98 -3.31
CA THR A 85 10.22 16.95 -2.62
C THR A 85 10.98 16.28 -1.47
N MET A 86 10.30 15.48 -0.65
CA MET A 86 10.92 14.74 0.45
C MET A 86 11.94 13.70 -0.04
N ILE A 87 11.65 12.99 -1.15
CA ILE A 87 12.59 12.06 -1.80
C ILE A 87 13.83 12.81 -2.29
N ARG A 88 13.65 13.96 -2.96
CA ARG A 88 14.73 14.79 -3.51
C ARG A 88 15.66 15.38 -2.46
N ARG A 89 15.21 15.53 -1.21
CA ARG A 89 16.08 15.93 -0.09
C ARG A 89 17.09 14.84 0.26
N ARG A 90 16.78 13.57 -0.01
CA ARG A 90 17.63 12.41 0.33
C ARG A 90 18.39 11.85 -0.85
N LEU A 91 17.84 11.99 -2.05
CA LEU A 91 18.32 11.32 -3.24
C LEU A 91 18.44 12.30 -4.40
N PRO A 92 19.53 12.21 -5.20
CA PRO A 92 19.60 12.95 -6.45
C PRO A 92 18.58 12.37 -7.44
N VAL A 93 17.56 13.17 -7.78
CA VAL A 93 16.54 12.79 -8.77
C VAL A 93 16.51 13.81 -9.90
N VAL A 94 16.67 13.32 -11.12
CA VAL A 94 16.47 14.10 -12.34
C VAL A 94 14.99 14.09 -12.69
N CYS A 95 14.36 15.27 -12.74
CA CYS A 95 12.97 15.42 -13.11
C CYS A 95 12.87 15.84 -14.58
N SER A 96 12.46 14.94 -15.46
CA SER A 96 12.32 15.20 -16.90
C SER A 96 11.38 14.18 -17.54
N ASP A 97 10.26 14.66 -18.09
CA ASP A 97 9.29 13.80 -18.76
C ASP A 97 9.87 13.16 -20.02
N LEU A 98 10.64 13.94 -20.79
CA LEU A 98 11.33 13.46 -21.98
C LEU A 98 12.27 12.31 -21.63
N LEU A 99 13.18 12.53 -20.68
CA LEU A 99 14.15 11.52 -20.27
C LEU A 99 13.46 10.28 -19.71
N TRP A 100 12.44 10.46 -18.87
CA TRP A 100 11.68 9.37 -18.28
C TRP A 100 10.99 8.50 -19.33
N VAL A 101 10.30 9.12 -20.31
CA VAL A 101 9.60 8.40 -21.40
C VAL A 101 10.58 7.60 -22.27
N TRP A 102 11.70 8.22 -22.67
CA TRP A 102 12.68 7.53 -23.51
C TRP A 102 13.35 6.38 -22.76
N LEU A 103 13.78 6.59 -21.51
CA LEU A 103 14.36 5.51 -20.70
C LEU A 103 13.36 4.39 -20.44
N LYS A 104 12.08 4.70 -20.20
CA LYS A 104 11.04 3.67 -20.03
C LYS A 104 10.90 2.79 -21.27
N ARG A 105 10.86 3.39 -22.46
CA ARG A 105 10.80 2.63 -23.72
C ARG A 105 12.04 1.76 -23.93
N ILE A 106 13.22 2.25 -23.56
CA ILE A 106 14.46 1.44 -23.61
C ILE A 106 14.38 0.28 -22.60
N GLN A 107 13.88 0.54 -21.38
CA GLN A 107 13.70 -0.48 -20.34
C GLN A 107 12.72 -1.57 -20.79
N GLU A 108 11.61 -1.21 -21.42
CA GLU A 108 10.57 -2.13 -21.89
C GLU A 108 11.06 -3.08 -23.01
N LYS A 109 12.07 -2.67 -23.79
CA LYS A 109 12.74 -3.55 -24.78
C LYS A 109 13.86 -4.41 -24.16
N GLY A 110 14.28 -4.09 -22.93
CA GLY A 110 15.41 -4.71 -22.26
C GLY A 110 15.02 -5.91 -21.37
N PRO A 111 16.01 -6.61 -20.80
CA PRO A 111 15.74 -7.62 -19.78
C PRO A 111 15.07 -6.97 -18.55
N VAL A 112 14.14 -7.69 -17.93
CA VAL A 112 13.41 -7.25 -16.75
C VAL A 112 14.41 -6.92 -15.63
N PRO A 113 14.29 -5.77 -14.94
CA PRO A 113 15.16 -5.43 -13.82
C PRO A 113 15.05 -6.48 -12.71
N THR A 114 16.19 -7.05 -12.27
CA THR A 114 16.24 -8.04 -11.19
C THR A 114 16.74 -7.40 -9.89
N GLU A 115 16.24 -7.90 -8.75
CA GLU A 115 16.60 -7.44 -7.41
C GLU A 115 17.85 -8.12 -6.85
N PRO A 116 18.55 -7.49 -5.89
CA PRO A 116 19.38 -8.22 -4.93
C PRO A 116 18.46 -9.09 -4.07
N THR A 117 18.73 -10.39 -3.99
CA THR A 117 17.98 -11.30 -3.12
C THR A 117 18.81 -11.64 -1.88
N ARG A 118 18.22 -12.33 -0.90
CA ARG A 118 18.97 -12.95 0.21
C ARG A 118 20.13 -13.84 -0.24
N ALA A 119 20.08 -14.36 -1.48
CA ALA A 119 21.13 -15.21 -2.05
C ALA A 119 22.29 -14.42 -2.70
N GLY A 120 22.27 -13.09 -2.65
CA GLY A 120 23.29 -12.21 -3.23
C GLY A 120 22.78 -11.40 -4.44
N PRO A 121 23.64 -10.52 -4.99
CA PRO A 121 23.32 -9.75 -6.19
C PRO A 121 23.13 -10.68 -7.40
N PRO A 122 22.30 -10.29 -8.39
CA PRO A 122 22.12 -11.06 -9.61
C PRO A 122 23.44 -11.29 -10.35
N ALA A 123 23.59 -12.45 -11.00
CA ALA A 123 24.82 -12.88 -11.69
C ALA A 123 25.32 -11.95 -12.82
N ARG A 124 24.48 -11.00 -13.25
CA ARG A 124 24.85 -9.83 -14.06
C ARG A 124 24.26 -8.60 -13.39
N LEU A 125 25.05 -7.55 -13.18
CA LEU A 125 24.56 -6.27 -12.64
C LEU A 125 23.64 -5.63 -13.70
N PRO A 126 22.31 -5.62 -13.50
CA PRO A 126 21.41 -5.07 -14.49
C PRO A 126 21.53 -3.54 -14.47
N LEU A 127 21.60 -2.92 -15.65
CA LEU A 127 21.55 -1.47 -15.84
C LEU A 127 20.37 -0.84 -15.09
N TRP A 128 19.26 -1.56 -14.99
CA TRP A 128 18.03 -1.05 -14.39
C TRP A 128 17.94 -1.40 -12.90
N LEU A 129 17.57 -0.40 -12.09
CA LEU A 129 17.08 -0.62 -10.74
C LEU A 129 15.62 -1.07 -10.81
N ASN A 130 15.29 -2.08 -10.01
CA ASN A 130 13.90 -2.47 -9.83
C ASN A 130 13.23 -1.54 -8.81
N LEU A 131 12.42 -0.60 -9.29
CA LEU A 131 11.58 0.27 -8.45
C LEU A 131 10.10 -0.09 -8.61
N SER A 132 9.80 -1.36 -8.92
CA SER A 132 8.48 -1.79 -9.36
C SER A 132 7.60 -2.43 -8.27
N HIS A 133 8.06 -2.43 -7.03
CA HIS A 133 7.36 -3.00 -5.90
C HIS A 133 7.76 -2.29 -4.63
N THR A 134 6.97 -2.49 -3.58
CA THR A 134 7.11 -1.84 -2.28
C THR A 134 7.70 -2.81 -1.24
N GLY A 135 8.47 -3.82 -1.67
CA GLY A 135 8.72 -5.02 -0.86
C GLY A 135 7.45 -5.83 -0.57
N PHE A 136 6.40 -5.60 -1.37
CA PHE A 136 5.09 -6.25 -1.28
C PHE A 136 5.27 -7.75 -1.22
N MET A 137 4.70 -8.37 -0.18
CA MET A 137 4.67 -9.83 0.00
C MET A 137 6.04 -10.51 0.08
N VAL A 138 7.15 -9.90 0.50
CA VAL A 138 8.37 -10.72 0.75
C VAL A 138 9.32 -10.10 1.76
N GLU A 139 9.27 -8.79 1.95
CA GLU A 139 10.36 -8.05 2.59
C GLU A 139 9.86 -7.07 3.66
N TRP A 140 8.89 -7.49 4.47
CA TRP A 140 8.49 -6.76 5.69
C TRP A 140 9.68 -6.49 6.62
N GLU A 141 10.73 -7.33 6.58
CA GLU A 141 11.96 -7.12 7.34
C GLU A 141 12.65 -5.80 6.99
N THR A 142 12.65 -5.41 5.71
CA THR A 142 13.25 -4.13 5.29
C THR A 142 12.47 -2.95 5.87
N TRP A 143 11.16 -3.07 5.96
CA TRP A 143 10.29 -2.05 6.58
C TRP A 143 10.47 -1.96 8.11
N GLN A 144 11.15 -2.90 8.74
CA GLN A 144 11.33 -2.95 10.20
C GLN A 144 12.78 -2.74 10.62
N ALA A 145 13.73 -3.22 9.83
CA ALA A 145 15.15 -3.13 10.12
C ALA A 145 15.65 -1.68 10.15
N VAL A 146 14.98 -0.76 9.45
CA VAL A 146 15.31 0.66 9.42
C VAL A 146 14.01 1.43 9.56
N SER A 147 13.94 2.33 10.54
CA SER A 147 12.83 3.28 10.72
C SER A 147 12.71 4.21 9.52
N GLY A 148 11.49 4.67 9.24
CA GLY A 148 11.16 5.71 8.28
C GLY A 148 11.90 6.99 8.63
N ARG A 149 12.87 7.35 7.80
CA ARG A 149 13.71 8.52 8.03
C ARG A 149 13.17 9.78 7.36
N HIS A 150 11.91 9.76 6.92
CA HIS A 150 11.26 10.97 6.46
C HIS A 150 10.98 11.87 7.67
N VAL A 151 11.51 13.10 7.61
CA VAL A 151 11.36 14.10 8.67
C VAL A 151 10.63 15.29 8.07
N LEU A 152 9.59 15.74 8.77
CA LEU A 152 8.95 17.02 8.50
C LEU A 152 9.81 18.14 9.08
N MET A 153 10.11 19.14 8.27
CA MET A 153 10.87 20.31 8.67
C MET A 153 10.04 21.19 9.63
N PRO A 154 10.67 22.04 10.46
CA PRO A 154 9.93 22.92 11.38
C PRO A 154 8.85 23.79 10.70
N GLU A 155 9.11 24.24 9.47
CA GLU A 155 8.14 24.98 8.66
C GLU A 155 6.99 24.11 8.17
N GLU A 156 7.25 22.84 7.83
CA GLU A 156 6.22 21.87 7.49
C GLU A 156 5.35 21.56 8.73
N GLU A 157 5.96 21.43 9.90
CA GLU A 157 5.20 21.30 11.15
C GLU A 157 4.29 22.50 11.42
N ARG A 158 4.76 23.72 11.15
CA ARG A 158 3.96 24.94 11.28
C ARG A 158 2.77 24.96 10.30
N ARG A 159 3.02 24.63 9.02
CA ARG A 159 1.98 24.49 7.99
C ARG A 159 0.96 23.40 8.35
N GLY A 160 1.44 22.30 8.91
CA GLY A 160 0.60 21.20 9.35
C GLY A 160 -0.34 21.56 10.49
N ARG A 161 0.16 22.28 11.51
CA ARG A 161 -0.69 22.83 12.59
C ARG A 161 -1.76 23.78 12.06
N GLU A 162 -1.43 24.59 11.06
CA GLU A 162 -2.41 25.46 10.41
C GLU A 162 -3.51 24.67 9.67
N ILE A 163 -3.16 23.54 9.03
CA ILE A 163 -4.15 22.62 8.46
C ILE A 163 -5.08 22.07 9.55
N LEU A 164 -4.55 21.61 10.69
CA LEU A 164 -5.37 21.14 11.81
C LEU A 164 -6.36 22.22 12.28
N ARG A 165 -5.91 23.48 12.38
CA ARG A 165 -6.75 24.62 12.72
C ARG A 165 -7.87 24.86 11.70
N ILE A 166 -7.58 24.76 10.40
CA ILE A 166 -8.57 24.88 9.32
C ILE A 166 -9.62 23.76 9.42
N LEU A 167 -9.21 22.55 9.78
CA LEU A 167 -10.11 21.41 9.98
C LEU A 167 -10.90 21.48 11.28
N GLY A 168 -10.61 22.42 12.17
CA GLY A 168 -11.25 22.55 13.48
C GLY A 168 -10.74 21.56 14.53
N ILE A 169 -9.62 20.88 14.28
CA ILE A 169 -9.00 19.94 15.22
C ILE A 169 -8.24 20.76 16.29
N PRO A 170 -8.58 20.62 17.59
CA PRO A 170 -7.94 21.37 18.67
C PRO A 170 -6.45 21.05 18.79
N GLU A 171 -5.67 22.04 19.26
CA GLU A 171 -4.26 21.85 19.55
C GLU A 171 -4.06 20.75 20.61
N GLY A 172 -3.10 19.86 20.38
CA GLY A 172 -2.82 18.71 21.25
C GLY A 172 -3.79 17.53 21.13
N ALA A 173 -4.87 17.66 20.34
CA ALA A 173 -5.78 16.54 20.08
C ALA A 173 -5.08 15.43 19.29
N ARG A 174 -5.40 14.17 19.60
CA ARG A 174 -5.00 13.01 18.78
C ARG A 174 -6.06 12.77 17.72
N TRP A 175 -5.63 12.29 16.56
CA TRP A 175 -6.54 11.88 15.49
C TRP A 175 -6.11 10.58 14.82
N VAL A 176 -7.06 9.93 14.17
CA VAL A 176 -6.87 8.78 13.29
C VAL A 176 -7.25 9.19 11.88
N CYS A 177 -6.42 8.84 10.92
CA CYS A 177 -6.80 8.95 9.51
C CYS A 177 -7.55 7.69 9.09
N MET A 178 -8.61 7.84 8.30
CA MET A 178 -9.46 6.75 7.85
C MET A 178 -9.63 6.80 6.33
N HIS A 179 -9.56 5.65 5.65
CA HIS A 179 -9.81 5.57 4.21
C HIS A 179 -10.45 4.23 3.83
N ALA A 180 -11.60 4.31 3.18
CA ALA A 180 -12.21 3.21 2.44
C ALA A 180 -12.16 3.55 0.96
N ARG A 181 -11.61 2.63 0.17
CA ARG A 181 -11.53 2.74 -1.28
C ARG A 181 -12.92 2.64 -1.88
N ASP A 182 -13.30 3.55 -2.76
CA ASP A 182 -14.59 3.50 -3.46
C ASP A 182 -14.39 3.52 -4.99
N LEU A 183 -15.50 3.57 -5.74
CA LEU A 183 -15.51 3.59 -7.20
C LEU A 183 -14.72 4.77 -7.79
N ALA A 184 -14.61 5.90 -7.07
CA ALA A 184 -13.86 7.07 -7.53
C ALA A 184 -12.34 6.93 -7.32
N HIS A 185 -11.87 5.93 -6.56
CA HIS A 185 -10.45 5.71 -6.34
C HIS A 185 -9.74 5.26 -7.63
N THR A 186 -8.57 5.83 -7.88
CA THR A 186 -7.66 5.42 -8.97
C THR A 186 -6.23 5.23 -8.48
N ASP A 187 -5.58 4.18 -8.96
CA ASP A 187 -4.16 3.91 -8.69
C ASP A 187 -3.22 4.78 -9.57
N ASN A 188 -3.77 5.40 -10.61
CA ASN A 188 -3.09 6.34 -11.51
C ASN A 188 -4.09 7.41 -12.01
N PRO A 189 -3.87 8.71 -11.75
CA PRO A 189 -4.77 9.78 -12.21
C PRO A 189 -4.90 9.90 -13.73
N ASP A 190 -3.99 9.30 -14.51
CA ASP A 190 -4.11 9.22 -15.98
C ASP A 190 -5.06 8.10 -16.44
N PHE A 191 -5.45 7.21 -15.53
CA PHE A 191 -6.37 6.12 -15.79
C PHE A 191 -7.73 6.42 -15.18
N ILE A 192 -8.75 6.40 -16.03
CA ILE A 192 -10.15 6.46 -15.64
C ILE A 192 -10.68 5.03 -15.71
N ARG A 193 -11.34 4.56 -14.65
CA ARG A 193 -12.00 3.24 -14.67
C ARG A 193 -12.98 3.19 -15.83
N HIS A 194 -12.94 2.11 -16.60
CA HIS A 194 -13.87 1.90 -17.70
C HIS A 194 -15.27 1.69 -17.13
N ILE A 195 -16.11 2.73 -17.17
CA ILE A 195 -17.48 2.72 -16.62
C ILE A 195 -18.33 1.65 -17.32
N GLU A 196 -18.02 1.31 -18.58
CA GLU A 196 -18.70 0.25 -19.33
C GLU A 196 -18.28 -1.16 -18.94
N ASN A 197 -17.23 -1.33 -18.13
CA ASN A 197 -16.78 -2.64 -17.66
C ASN A 197 -17.38 -2.93 -16.26
N PRO A 198 -18.33 -3.87 -16.12
CA PRO A 198 -18.97 -4.17 -14.84
C PRO A 198 -18.00 -4.64 -13.75
N LEU A 199 -16.84 -5.19 -14.11
CA LEU A 199 -15.81 -5.61 -13.16
C LEU A 199 -14.94 -4.44 -12.70
N ALA A 200 -14.82 -3.38 -13.51
CA ALA A 200 -14.17 -2.14 -13.08
C ALA A 200 -15.09 -1.29 -12.18
N LEU A 201 -16.40 -1.39 -12.39
CA LEU A 201 -17.42 -0.79 -11.51
C LEU A 201 -17.55 -1.50 -10.16
N ASN A 202 -17.27 -2.80 -10.11
CA ASN A 202 -17.33 -3.61 -8.90
C ASN A 202 -15.94 -4.17 -8.60
N ASP A 203 -14.94 -3.30 -8.48
CA ASP A 203 -13.59 -3.74 -8.09
C ASP A 203 -13.68 -4.35 -6.69
N PHE A 204 -13.23 -5.60 -6.55
CA PHE A 204 -13.32 -6.36 -5.30
C PHE A 204 -12.53 -5.74 -4.14
N ARG A 205 -11.68 -4.75 -4.42
CA ARG A 205 -10.95 -3.95 -3.42
C ARG A 205 -11.77 -2.78 -2.88
N ASP A 206 -12.84 -2.39 -3.56
CA ASP A 206 -13.70 -1.31 -3.10
C ASP A 206 -14.44 -1.75 -1.82
N CYS A 207 -14.72 -0.77 -0.96
CA CYS A 207 -15.20 -0.94 0.39
C CYS A 207 -16.35 0.04 0.64
N ASP A 208 -17.21 -0.30 1.60
CA ASP A 208 -18.27 0.60 2.06
C ASP A 208 -17.76 1.41 3.25
N ILE A 209 -17.59 2.72 3.05
CA ILE A 209 -17.15 3.64 4.11
C ILE A 209 -18.13 3.68 5.30
N GLN A 210 -19.40 3.33 5.10
CA GLN A 210 -20.40 3.30 6.17
C GLN A 210 -20.04 2.26 7.23
N ASN A 211 -19.40 1.15 6.84
CA ASN A 211 -18.96 0.11 7.79
C ASN A 211 -17.88 0.62 8.75
N TYR A 212 -17.24 1.74 8.45
CA TYR A 212 -16.19 2.30 9.29
C TYR A 212 -16.73 3.29 10.33
N LEU A 213 -17.97 3.76 10.19
CA LEU A 213 -18.54 4.82 11.04
C LEU A 213 -18.68 4.37 12.50
N VAL A 214 -19.07 3.12 12.75
CA VAL A 214 -19.17 2.58 14.12
C VAL A 214 -17.82 2.65 14.84
N ALA A 215 -16.74 2.33 14.14
CA ALA A 215 -15.38 2.44 14.67
C ALA A 215 -14.94 3.90 14.84
N ALA A 216 -15.33 4.78 13.91
CA ALA A 216 -15.05 6.20 14.01
C ALA A 216 -15.77 6.86 15.20
N ASP A 217 -17.05 6.55 15.42
CA ASP A 217 -17.82 7.03 16.56
C ASP A 217 -17.22 6.53 17.88
N TRP A 218 -16.82 5.25 17.95
CA TRP A 218 -16.11 4.73 19.11
C TRP A 218 -14.80 5.48 19.39
N LEU A 219 -13.99 5.76 18.37
CA LEU A 219 -12.76 6.56 18.54
C LEU A 219 -13.06 7.96 19.09
N THR A 220 -14.11 8.60 18.59
CA THR A 220 -14.52 9.93 19.07
C THR A 220 -15.00 9.89 20.52
N SER A 221 -15.64 8.79 20.94
CA SER A 221 -16.01 8.58 22.35
C SER A 221 -14.79 8.38 23.25
N GLN A 222 -13.62 8.05 22.69
CA GLN A 222 -12.33 8.02 23.41
C GLN A 222 -11.60 9.38 23.35
N GLY A 223 -12.22 10.43 22.83
CA GLY A 223 -11.60 11.74 22.66
C GLY A 223 -10.62 11.82 21.47
N ILE A 224 -10.68 10.87 20.54
CA ILE A 224 -9.80 10.80 19.36
C ILE A 224 -10.58 11.28 18.14
N TRP A 225 -10.05 12.28 17.44
CA TRP A 225 -10.65 12.79 16.20
C TRP A 225 -10.47 11.81 15.04
N VAL A 226 -11.37 11.84 14.06
CA VAL A 226 -11.26 10.98 12.87
C VAL A 226 -11.27 11.85 11.62
N VAL A 227 -10.31 11.61 10.72
CA VAL A 227 -10.18 12.36 9.47
C VAL A 227 -10.31 11.39 8.29
N ARG A 228 -11.41 11.50 7.53
CA ARG A 228 -11.59 10.71 6.30
C ARG A 228 -10.70 11.25 5.18
N MET A 229 -9.79 10.41 4.72
CA MET A 229 -8.79 10.70 3.69
C MET A 229 -9.25 10.22 2.30
N GLY A 230 -8.75 10.89 1.26
CA GLY A 230 -8.99 10.51 -0.14
C GLY A 230 -8.84 11.71 -1.07
N ALA A 231 -8.21 11.50 -2.23
CA ALA A 231 -8.10 12.54 -3.25
C ALA A 231 -9.38 12.66 -4.11
N GLN A 232 -10.04 11.54 -4.34
CA GLN A 232 -11.28 11.38 -5.08
C GLN A 232 -12.17 10.42 -4.29
N VAL A 233 -13.43 10.80 -4.11
CA VAL A 233 -14.45 10.01 -3.41
C VAL A 233 -15.78 10.17 -4.14
N VAL A 234 -16.63 9.15 -4.10
CA VAL A 234 -17.95 9.15 -4.75
C VAL A 234 -18.87 10.23 -4.17
N GLY A 235 -18.80 10.45 -2.86
CA GLY A 235 -19.67 11.40 -2.18
C GLY A 235 -19.21 11.79 -0.78
N PRO A 236 -19.92 12.75 -0.17
CA PRO A 236 -19.66 13.17 1.20
C PRO A 236 -19.95 12.05 2.19
N LEU A 237 -19.20 12.04 3.28
CA LEU A 237 -19.47 11.20 4.44
C LEU A 237 -20.70 11.76 5.16
N VAL A 238 -21.65 10.88 5.45
CA VAL A 238 -22.87 11.20 6.19
C VAL A 238 -22.61 10.88 7.66
N THR A 239 -22.49 11.92 8.47
CA THR A 239 -22.34 11.83 9.93
C THR A 239 -22.67 13.19 10.54
N ASP A 240 -23.30 13.16 11.72
CA ASP A 240 -23.59 14.35 12.52
C ASP A 240 -22.54 14.56 13.62
N ASN A 241 -21.55 13.67 13.74
CA ASN A 241 -20.51 13.75 14.74
C ASN A 241 -19.44 14.79 14.33
N PRO A 242 -19.29 15.91 15.08
CA PRO A 242 -18.37 16.98 14.70
C PRO A 242 -16.88 16.59 14.80
N MET A 243 -16.56 15.50 15.51
CA MET A 243 -15.20 14.98 15.61
C MET A 243 -14.79 14.09 14.43
N ILE A 244 -15.73 13.80 13.52
CA ILE A 244 -15.49 13.06 12.29
C ILE A 244 -15.43 14.04 11.12
N ILE A 245 -14.21 14.33 10.66
CA ILE A 245 -13.92 15.30 9.62
C ILE A 245 -13.86 14.62 8.25
N ASP A 246 -14.78 14.97 7.36
CA ASP A 246 -14.74 14.56 5.96
C ASP A 246 -13.79 15.42 5.13
N TYR A 247 -12.49 15.29 5.41
CA TYR A 247 -11.42 16.01 4.72
C TYR A 247 -11.47 15.79 3.21
N ALA A 248 -11.68 14.55 2.77
CA ALA A 248 -11.69 14.16 1.36
C ALA A 248 -12.70 14.95 0.52
N SER A 249 -13.96 15.04 0.95
CA SER A 249 -15.01 15.69 0.15
C SER A 249 -15.18 17.19 0.43
N ARG A 250 -14.92 17.62 1.68
CA ARG A 250 -15.26 18.98 2.14
C ARG A 250 -14.08 19.96 2.14
N PHE A 251 -12.85 19.49 2.33
CA PHE A 251 -11.70 20.37 2.57
C PHE A 251 -10.61 20.26 1.52
N ARG A 252 -10.23 19.02 1.15
CA ARG A 252 -9.01 18.76 0.37
C ARG A 252 -8.89 19.62 -0.89
N ARG A 253 -9.94 19.68 -1.71
CA ARG A 253 -9.94 20.46 -2.98
C ARG A 253 -9.85 21.98 -2.81
N HIS A 254 -10.12 22.48 -1.60
CA HIS A 254 -10.12 23.91 -1.29
C HIS A 254 -8.87 24.33 -0.52
N LEU A 255 -8.02 23.38 -0.11
CA LEU A 255 -6.73 23.70 0.49
C LEU A 255 -5.72 24.08 -0.58
N PRO A 256 -4.96 25.18 -0.40
CA PRO A 256 -3.93 25.61 -1.34
C PRO A 256 -2.79 24.59 -1.45
N ASP A 257 -2.64 23.72 -0.44
CA ASP A 257 -1.54 22.77 -0.32
C ASP A 257 -2.04 21.37 0.08
N ALA A 258 -3.04 20.89 -0.66
CA ALA A 258 -3.71 19.61 -0.43
C ALA A 258 -2.74 18.41 -0.42
N GLU A 259 -1.74 18.41 -1.28
CA GLU A 259 -0.76 17.32 -1.37
C GLU A 259 0.13 17.24 -0.12
N PHE A 260 0.49 18.39 0.48
CA PHE A 260 1.16 18.41 1.77
C PHE A 260 0.22 17.98 2.90
N ALA A 261 -1.03 18.44 2.88
CA ALA A 261 -2.03 18.06 3.88
C ALA A 261 -2.27 16.54 3.91
N ASP A 262 -2.33 15.87 2.76
CA ASP A 262 -2.44 14.41 2.68
C ASP A 262 -1.29 13.69 3.42
N VAL A 263 -0.06 14.19 3.24
CA VAL A 263 1.14 13.64 3.88
C VAL A 263 1.15 13.94 5.37
N TYR A 264 0.87 15.19 5.76
CA TYR A 264 0.92 15.63 7.15
C TYR A 264 -0.13 14.94 8.03
N LEU A 265 -1.40 14.94 7.58
CA LEU A 265 -2.50 14.36 8.35
C LEU A 265 -2.28 12.87 8.60
N ALA A 266 -1.85 12.12 7.58
CA ALA A 266 -1.55 10.70 7.74
C ALA A 266 -0.28 10.46 8.57
N GLY A 267 0.80 11.19 8.28
CA GLY A 267 2.11 11.02 8.91
C GLY A 267 2.22 11.45 10.37
N ARG A 268 1.23 12.21 10.87
CA ARG A 268 1.15 12.63 12.28
C ARG A 268 -0.06 12.07 13.03
N SER A 269 -0.86 11.21 12.38
CA SER A 269 -1.97 10.51 13.03
C SER A 269 -1.49 9.49 14.06
N LYS A 270 -2.36 9.12 15.00
CA LYS A 270 -2.12 8.06 15.99
C LYS A 270 -1.91 6.71 15.31
N PHE A 271 -2.77 6.40 14.33
CA PHE A 271 -2.64 5.30 13.39
C PHE A 271 -3.52 5.59 12.17
N PHE A 272 -3.34 4.79 11.13
CA PHE A 272 -4.12 4.86 9.90
C PHE A 272 -5.09 3.68 9.80
N LEU A 273 -6.39 3.94 9.71
CA LEU A 273 -7.43 2.94 9.40
C LEU A 273 -7.63 2.87 7.89
N GLY A 274 -7.19 1.78 7.26
CA GLY A 274 -7.12 1.65 5.81
C GLY A 274 -7.81 0.40 5.27
N CYS A 275 -7.61 0.20 3.97
CA CYS A 275 -7.98 -0.99 3.22
C CYS A 275 -6.96 -1.23 2.11
N THR A 276 -7.28 -2.08 1.14
CA THR A 276 -6.43 -2.41 -0.02
C THR A 276 -6.23 -1.22 -0.99
N ALA A 277 -5.50 -0.20 -0.52
CA ALA A 277 -5.19 1.03 -1.24
C ALA A 277 -3.85 1.63 -0.78
N ALA A 278 -3.09 2.21 -1.70
CA ALA A 278 -1.76 2.76 -1.41
C ALA A 278 -1.76 4.03 -0.52
N VAL A 279 -2.93 4.57 -0.18
CA VAL A 279 -3.08 5.81 0.60
C VAL A 279 -2.44 5.70 2.00
N PHE A 280 -2.45 4.51 2.60
CA PHE A 280 -1.82 4.30 3.92
C PHE A 280 -0.30 4.53 3.90
N PHE A 281 0.36 4.53 2.73
CA PHE A 281 1.80 4.78 2.67
C PHE A 281 2.18 6.18 3.15
N TYR A 282 1.29 7.17 3.09
CA TYR A 282 1.56 8.49 3.68
C TYR A 282 1.79 8.42 5.18
N ALA A 283 1.09 7.53 5.89
CA ALA A 283 1.34 7.23 7.29
C ALA A 283 2.61 6.39 7.44
N LYS A 284 2.75 5.34 6.61
CA LYS A 284 3.82 4.35 6.76
C LYS A 284 5.24 4.90 6.58
N ILE A 285 5.45 5.90 5.73
CA ILE A 285 6.78 6.53 5.57
C ILE A 285 7.28 7.25 6.84
N PHE A 286 6.39 7.49 7.81
CA PHE A 286 6.70 8.04 9.14
C PHE A 286 6.59 7.00 10.26
N ASP A 287 6.53 5.70 9.92
CA ASP A 287 6.32 4.59 10.87
C ASP A 287 5.04 4.72 11.72
N VAL A 288 4.01 5.37 11.18
CA VAL A 288 2.69 5.35 11.81
C VAL A 288 2.07 3.96 11.60
N PRO A 289 1.56 3.30 12.66
CA PRO A 289 0.92 1.98 12.56
C PRO A 289 -0.31 1.99 11.66
N ILE A 290 -0.59 0.88 10.98
CA ILE A 290 -1.73 0.74 10.08
C ILE A 290 -2.68 -0.35 10.59
N CYS A 291 -3.96 0.02 10.76
CA CYS A 291 -5.07 -0.91 10.96
C CYS A 291 -5.76 -1.09 9.62
N ASN A 292 -5.49 -2.20 8.97
CA ASN A 292 -5.99 -2.49 7.63
C ASN A 292 -7.22 -3.41 7.72
N VAL A 293 -8.37 -2.93 7.32
CA VAL A 293 -9.59 -3.74 7.21
C VAL A 293 -9.91 -3.98 5.75
N ASP A 294 -10.82 -4.90 5.44
CA ASP A 294 -11.24 -5.18 4.08
C ASP A 294 -10.07 -5.59 3.16
N MET A 295 -9.10 -6.31 3.72
CA MET A 295 -7.88 -6.66 2.99
C MET A 295 -8.10 -7.83 2.03
N VAL A 296 -7.61 -7.64 0.81
CA VAL A 296 -7.60 -8.63 -0.28
C VAL A 296 -6.38 -8.39 -1.17
N PRO A 297 -5.72 -9.45 -1.71
CA PRO A 297 -5.96 -10.87 -1.43
C PRO A 297 -5.54 -11.26 0.01
N LEU A 298 -5.73 -12.52 0.41
CA LEU A 298 -5.52 -12.98 1.80
C LEU A 298 -4.10 -12.73 2.32
N ALA A 299 -3.10 -12.64 1.43
CA ALA A 299 -1.69 -12.48 1.76
C ALA A 299 -1.17 -11.04 1.74
N GLU A 300 -1.97 -10.04 2.10
CA GLU A 300 -1.46 -8.69 2.32
C GLU A 300 -1.41 -8.34 3.82
N PRO A 301 -0.34 -8.78 4.54
CA PRO A 301 -0.29 -8.72 5.99
C PRO A 301 -0.13 -7.31 6.59
N GLY A 302 0.26 -6.31 5.80
CA GLY A 302 0.85 -5.07 6.31
C GLY A 302 2.38 -5.09 6.18
N ARG A 303 3.08 -4.29 6.99
CA ARG A 303 4.52 -3.99 6.81
C ARG A 303 5.35 -4.00 8.09
N GLN A 304 4.78 -3.70 9.25
CA GLN A 304 5.48 -3.67 10.54
C GLN A 304 4.78 -4.50 11.61
N ALA A 305 5.48 -4.76 12.71
CA ALA A 305 5.02 -5.60 13.81
C ALA A 305 3.88 -4.99 14.64
N ASP A 306 3.63 -3.69 14.48
CA ASP A 306 2.54 -2.95 15.11
C ASP A 306 1.31 -2.81 14.20
N ASP A 307 1.37 -3.30 12.96
CA ASP A 307 0.21 -3.32 12.06
C ASP A 307 -0.79 -4.42 12.48
N ILE A 308 -2.08 -4.12 12.31
CA ILE A 308 -3.18 -5.09 12.38
C ILE A 308 -3.83 -5.16 11.02
N PHE A 309 -4.25 -6.36 10.63
CA PHE A 309 -5.09 -6.54 9.46
C PHE A 309 -6.26 -7.50 9.72
N ILE A 310 -7.36 -7.28 9.01
CA ILE A 310 -8.47 -8.23 8.85
C ILE A 310 -8.87 -8.29 7.38
N LEU A 311 -9.43 -9.43 6.97
CA LEU A 311 -9.62 -9.78 5.57
C LEU A 311 -11.09 -9.69 5.19
N LYS A 312 -11.37 -9.40 3.90
CA LYS A 312 -12.69 -9.69 3.35
C LYS A 312 -12.97 -11.20 3.40
N LYS A 313 -14.25 -11.55 3.54
CA LYS A 313 -14.72 -12.94 3.56
C LYS A 313 -15.26 -13.35 2.20
N TYR A 314 -15.36 -14.65 1.96
CA TYR A 314 -15.76 -15.20 0.66
C TYR A 314 -17.06 -15.97 0.84
N TRP A 315 -18.16 -15.46 0.28
CA TRP A 315 -19.48 -16.09 0.36
C TRP A 315 -19.73 -16.96 -0.86
N HIS A 316 -19.98 -18.25 -0.67
CA HIS A 316 -20.30 -19.16 -1.77
C HIS A 316 -21.81 -19.26 -1.94
N ARG A 317 -22.37 -18.66 -3.01
CA ARG A 317 -23.82 -18.56 -3.22
C ARG A 317 -24.53 -19.90 -3.27
N HIS A 318 -23.91 -20.91 -3.89
CA HIS A 318 -24.55 -22.23 -4.07
C HIS A 318 -24.51 -23.09 -2.80
N GLU A 319 -23.55 -22.84 -1.90
CA GLU A 319 -23.41 -23.60 -0.66
C GLU A 319 -23.98 -22.83 0.54
N GLU A 320 -24.42 -21.58 0.32
CA GLU A 320 -25.01 -20.70 1.31
C GLU A 320 -24.18 -20.59 2.61
N ARG A 321 -22.86 -20.50 2.44
CA ARG A 321 -21.91 -20.38 3.54
C ARG A 321 -20.72 -19.50 3.16
N PHE A 322 -20.05 -19.00 4.18
CA PHE A 322 -18.69 -18.49 4.01
C PHE A 322 -17.72 -19.66 3.73
N MET A 323 -16.80 -19.42 2.81
CA MET A 323 -15.69 -20.33 2.53
C MET A 323 -14.67 -20.23 3.66
N ARG A 324 -14.10 -21.39 4.02
CA ARG A 324 -12.93 -21.45 4.89
C ARG A 324 -11.75 -20.83 4.16
N TRP A 325 -10.85 -20.19 4.90
CA TRP A 325 -9.70 -19.55 4.27
C TRP A 325 -8.75 -20.56 3.62
N GLN A 326 -8.66 -21.79 4.14
CA GLN A 326 -7.89 -22.86 3.50
C GLN A 326 -8.37 -23.15 2.08
N GLU A 327 -9.69 -23.14 1.83
CA GLU A 327 -10.24 -23.36 0.49
C GLU A 327 -9.74 -22.31 -0.50
N MET A 328 -9.56 -21.07 -0.04
CA MET A 328 -9.06 -19.96 -0.87
C MET A 328 -7.54 -20.03 -1.08
N VAL A 329 -6.79 -20.43 -0.06
CA VAL A 329 -5.34 -20.69 -0.19
C VAL A 329 -5.08 -21.81 -1.18
N ASP A 330 -5.82 -22.93 -1.09
CA ASP A 330 -5.67 -24.08 -1.99
C ASP A 330 -6.01 -23.73 -3.45
N ARG A 331 -6.83 -22.70 -3.66
CA ARG A 331 -7.17 -22.14 -4.98
C ARG A 331 -6.13 -21.12 -5.50
N GLY A 332 -5.09 -20.81 -4.72
CA GLY A 332 -4.09 -19.78 -5.07
C GLY A 332 -4.61 -18.35 -4.96
N TRP A 333 -5.68 -18.13 -4.19
CA TRP A 333 -6.26 -16.81 -3.91
C TRP A 333 -5.65 -16.15 -2.65
N ASP A 334 -4.52 -16.67 -2.20
CA ASP A 334 -3.70 -16.08 -1.17
C ASP A 334 -2.73 -15.06 -1.75
N TRP A 335 -1.98 -15.47 -2.77
CA TRP A 335 -0.64 -14.95 -3.05
C TRP A 335 -0.53 -14.05 -4.27
N HIS A 336 -1.23 -14.38 -5.36
CA HIS A 336 -1.00 -13.71 -6.63
C HIS A 336 -1.63 -12.31 -6.64
N ARG A 337 -1.07 -11.38 -7.43
CA ARG A 337 -1.72 -10.10 -7.74
C ARG A 337 -3.08 -10.41 -8.36
N ALA A 338 -4.12 -10.45 -7.53
CA ALA A 338 -5.49 -10.65 -7.94
C ALA A 338 -5.88 -9.49 -8.86
N GLY A 339 -5.94 -9.79 -10.15
CA GLY A 339 -6.40 -8.87 -11.17
C GLY A 339 -7.90 -8.99 -11.41
N ILE A 340 -8.41 -8.21 -12.35
CA ILE A 340 -9.81 -8.28 -12.78
C ILE A 340 -10.19 -9.70 -13.26
N ASP A 341 -9.29 -10.38 -13.98
CA ASP A 341 -9.55 -11.74 -14.50
C ASP A 341 -9.71 -12.78 -13.40
N HIS A 342 -8.92 -12.62 -12.33
CA HIS A 342 -8.96 -13.46 -11.14
C HIS A 342 -10.32 -13.29 -10.44
N PHE A 343 -10.77 -12.05 -10.28
CA PHE A 343 -12.09 -11.77 -9.70
C PHE A 343 -13.24 -12.27 -10.57
N ALA A 344 -13.11 -12.16 -11.90
CA ALA A 344 -14.10 -12.67 -12.83
C ALA A 344 -14.32 -14.19 -12.67
N LYS A 345 -13.25 -14.96 -12.43
CA LYS A 345 -13.33 -16.40 -12.17
C LYS A 345 -14.12 -16.72 -10.90
N LEU A 346 -13.78 -16.08 -9.77
CA LEU A 346 -14.51 -16.28 -8.51
C LEU A 346 -16.00 -15.96 -8.68
N LYS A 347 -16.31 -14.85 -9.34
CA LYS A 347 -17.71 -14.45 -9.57
C LYS A 347 -18.46 -15.45 -10.44
N ALA A 348 -17.80 -16.02 -11.45
CA ALA A 348 -18.37 -17.07 -12.31
C ALA A 348 -18.63 -18.38 -11.55
N GLU A 349 -17.84 -18.67 -10.53
CA GLU A 349 -18.00 -19.81 -9.62
C GLU A 349 -19.05 -19.57 -8.53
N GLY A 350 -19.67 -18.38 -8.48
CA GLY A 350 -20.66 -18.04 -7.46
C GLY A 350 -20.06 -17.58 -6.13
N ILE A 351 -18.79 -17.16 -6.13
CA ILE A 351 -18.09 -16.67 -4.93
C ILE A 351 -18.11 -15.15 -4.92
N ASP A 352 -18.74 -14.58 -3.90
CA ASP A 352 -18.80 -13.15 -3.65
C ASP A 352 -17.78 -12.75 -2.57
N ILE A 353 -17.05 -11.66 -2.80
CA ILE A 353 -16.11 -11.11 -1.82
C ILE A 353 -16.87 -10.08 -0.98
N VAL A 354 -16.94 -10.31 0.32
CA VAL A 354 -17.81 -9.60 1.25
C VAL A 354 -16.98 -8.72 2.17
N ASN A 355 -17.38 -7.45 2.28
CA ASN A 355 -16.74 -6.48 3.17
C ASN A 355 -16.79 -6.95 4.63
N ASN A 356 -15.86 -6.43 5.44
CA ASN A 356 -15.98 -6.59 6.89
C ASN A 356 -17.22 -5.86 7.40
N SER A 357 -17.88 -6.49 8.36
CA SER A 357 -19.00 -5.88 9.10
C SER A 357 -18.52 -4.72 9.97
N PRO A 358 -19.40 -3.76 10.32
CA PRO A 358 -19.05 -2.67 11.23
C PRO A 358 -18.44 -3.15 12.57
N GLU A 359 -18.92 -4.28 13.09
CA GLU A 359 -18.44 -4.88 14.33
C GLU A 359 -17.03 -5.46 14.18
N GLU A 360 -16.71 -6.08 13.04
CA GLU A 360 -15.36 -6.57 12.75
C GLU A 360 -14.36 -5.42 12.60
N VAL A 361 -14.76 -4.33 11.92
CA VAL A 361 -13.94 -3.11 11.79
C VAL A 361 -13.71 -2.48 13.16
N LEU A 362 -14.76 -2.37 13.99
CA LEU A 362 -14.66 -1.88 15.36
C LEU A 362 -13.68 -2.72 16.19
N GLY A 363 -13.80 -4.05 16.14
CA GLY A 363 -12.92 -4.96 16.88
C GLY A 363 -11.43 -4.74 16.55
N ALA A 364 -11.09 -4.61 15.26
CA ALA A 364 -9.73 -4.34 14.82
C ALA A 364 -9.23 -2.94 15.27
N VAL A 365 -10.10 -1.93 15.23
CA VAL A 365 -9.77 -0.56 15.68
C VAL A 365 -9.55 -0.49 17.20
N MET A 366 -10.39 -1.17 17.99
CA MET A 366 -10.23 -1.26 19.44
C MET A 366 -8.91 -1.93 19.81
N GLU A 367 -8.58 -3.04 19.14
CA GLU A 367 -7.31 -3.74 19.32
C GLU A 367 -6.11 -2.84 18.98
N MET A 368 -6.12 -2.20 17.80
CA MET A 368 -5.06 -1.28 17.39
C MET A 368 -4.86 -0.15 18.41
N ASN A 369 -5.96 0.49 18.82
CA ASN A 369 -5.90 1.57 19.78
C ASN A 369 -5.29 1.11 21.11
N ALA A 370 -5.73 -0.04 21.63
CA ALA A 370 -5.23 -0.60 22.88
C ALA A 370 -3.76 -1.05 22.78
N ARG A 371 -3.31 -1.59 21.65
CA ARG A 371 -1.91 -1.97 21.45
C ARG A 371 -0.99 -0.74 21.43
N ILE A 372 -1.39 0.32 20.73
CA ILE A 372 -0.65 1.59 20.69
C ILE A 372 -0.58 2.23 22.08
N ASP A 373 -1.67 2.18 22.85
CA ASP A 373 -1.71 2.72 24.21
C ASP A 373 -1.06 1.78 25.25
N GLY A 374 -0.54 0.61 24.83
CA GLY A 374 0.09 -0.38 25.73
C GLY A 374 -0.89 -1.05 26.70
N SER A 375 -2.20 -0.96 26.43
CA SER A 375 -3.28 -1.46 27.28
C SER A 375 -3.94 -2.74 26.75
N TRP A 376 -3.50 -3.26 25.59
CA TRP A 376 -4.05 -4.47 25.01
C TRP A 376 -3.92 -5.68 25.95
N LYS A 377 -5.05 -6.36 26.17
CA LYS A 377 -5.15 -7.62 26.89
C LYS A 377 -5.87 -8.61 26.00
N GLY A 378 -5.11 -9.51 25.39
CA GLY A 378 -5.68 -10.60 24.60
C GLY A 378 -6.43 -11.60 25.47
N GLU A 379 -7.27 -12.40 24.82
CA GLU A 379 -7.90 -13.58 25.40
C GLU A 379 -6.98 -14.80 25.32
N ALA A 380 -7.28 -15.84 26.10
CA ALA A 380 -6.40 -17.00 26.27
C ALA A 380 -6.13 -17.76 24.96
N ASP A 381 -7.04 -17.71 23.99
CA ASP A 381 -6.93 -18.44 22.73
C ASP A 381 -6.51 -17.59 21.52
N ASP A 382 -6.31 -16.28 21.70
CA ASP A 382 -5.90 -15.38 20.61
C ASP A 382 -4.61 -15.87 19.93
N ALA A 383 -3.62 -16.29 20.73
CA ALA A 383 -2.36 -16.81 20.20
C ALA A 383 -2.55 -18.09 19.37
N ALA A 384 -3.44 -18.99 19.81
CA ALA A 384 -3.73 -20.23 19.09
C ALA A 384 -4.46 -19.95 17.77
N LEU A 385 -5.41 -19.02 17.77
CA LEU A 385 -6.14 -18.63 16.56
C LEU A 385 -5.25 -17.92 15.54
N GLN A 386 -4.37 -17.02 16.00
CA GLN A 386 -3.38 -16.39 15.12
C GLN A 386 -2.40 -17.41 14.54
N ALA A 387 -1.96 -18.39 15.33
CA ALA A 387 -1.12 -19.48 14.85
C ALA A 387 -1.84 -20.35 13.82
N ALA A 388 -3.12 -20.68 14.06
CA ALA A 388 -3.95 -21.44 13.12
C ALA A 388 -4.13 -20.69 11.79
N PHE A 389 -4.35 -19.37 11.86
CA PHE A 389 -4.43 -18.52 10.67
C PHE A 389 -3.11 -18.52 9.88
N ARG A 390 -1.96 -18.36 10.56
CA ARG A 390 -0.64 -18.42 9.91
C ARG A 390 -0.36 -19.78 9.29
N GLY A 391 -0.82 -20.85 9.94
CA GLY A 391 -0.67 -22.23 9.47
C GLY A 391 -1.45 -22.56 8.20
N LEU A 392 -2.35 -21.69 7.74
CA LEU A 392 -3.04 -21.83 6.47
C LEU A 392 -2.08 -21.77 5.27
N PHE A 393 -0.99 -21.02 5.41
CA PHE A 393 -0.14 -20.64 4.29
C PHE A 393 1.12 -21.53 4.18
N PRO A 394 1.65 -21.73 2.95
CA PRO A 394 2.90 -22.46 2.75
C PRO A 394 4.10 -21.87 3.52
N HIS A 395 5.14 -22.67 3.79
CA HIS A 395 6.30 -22.25 4.61
C HIS A 395 7.02 -21.00 4.08
N ASN A 396 7.13 -20.84 2.75
CA ASN A 396 7.78 -19.68 2.12
C ASN A 396 6.83 -18.51 1.87
N HIS A 397 5.63 -18.56 2.43
CA HIS A 397 4.64 -17.51 2.31
C HIS A 397 4.89 -16.42 3.38
N PRO A 398 4.82 -15.12 3.06
CA PRO A 398 5.11 -14.00 3.96
C PRO A 398 4.18 -13.92 5.15
N MET A 399 2.94 -14.38 5.01
CA MET A 399 2.02 -14.47 6.15
C MET A 399 2.59 -15.34 7.27
N THR A 400 3.38 -16.35 6.91
CA THR A 400 4.03 -17.25 7.88
C THR A 400 5.02 -16.48 8.75
N GLY A 401 5.82 -15.59 8.15
CA GLY A 401 6.85 -14.82 8.85
C GLY A 401 6.43 -13.43 9.35
N PHE A 402 5.36 -12.85 8.82
CA PHE A 402 5.01 -11.45 9.08
C PHE A 402 4.76 -11.18 10.57
N PRO A 403 5.36 -10.15 11.19
CA PRO A 403 5.31 -10.00 12.65
C PRO A 403 4.10 -9.23 13.19
N GLY A 404 3.30 -8.58 12.34
CA GLY A 404 2.05 -7.94 12.80
C GLY A 404 0.93 -8.96 13.05
N TYR A 405 -0.28 -8.46 13.28
CA TYR A 405 -1.37 -9.28 13.82
C TYR A 405 -2.54 -9.38 12.84
N VAL A 406 -3.07 -10.59 12.67
CA VAL A 406 -4.46 -10.74 12.24
C VAL A 406 -5.34 -10.40 13.45
N GLY A 407 -6.38 -9.58 13.25
CA GLY A 407 -7.23 -9.08 14.34
C GLY A 407 -7.77 -10.21 15.23
N ALA A 408 -7.56 -10.11 16.54
CA ALA A 408 -7.94 -11.12 17.52
C ALA A 408 -9.45 -11.34 17.56
N ASP A 409 -10.23 -10.26 17.69
CA ASP A 409 -11.70 -10.33 17.68
C ASP A 409 -12.23 -10.91 16.36
N PHE A 410 -11.60 -10.55 15.24
CA PHE A 410 -11.94 -11.09 13.93
C PHE A 410 -11.71 -12.61 13.85
N CYS A 411 -10.57 -13.11 14.35
CA CYS A 411 -10.32 -14.54 14.44
C CYS A 411 -11.31 -15.26 15.36
N ARG A 412 -11.68 -14.66 16.50
CA ARG A 412 -12.64 -15.26 17.44
C ARG A 412 -14.05 -15.34 16.85
N ARG A 413 -14.47 -14.33 16.09
CA ARG A 413 -15.78 -14.30 15.41
C ARG A 413 -15.89 -15.26 14.23
N ASN A 414 -14.76 -15.63 13.63
CA ASN A 414 -14.69 -16.43 12.40
C ASN A 414 -13.91 -17.74 12.62
N ARG A 415 -14.02 -18.34 13.82
CA ARG A 415 -13.30 -19.59 14.17
C ARG A 415 -13.64 -20.73 13.24
N GLU A 416 -14.87 -20.78 12.75
CA GLU A 416 -15.37 -21.77 11.81
C GLU A 416 -14.72 -21.68 10.42
N LEU A 417 -14.09 -20.55 10.09
CA LEU A 417 -13.33 -20.35 8.85
C LEU A 417 -11.86 -20.76 8.97
N LEU A 418 -11.38 -20.99 10.21
CA LEU A 418 -10.05 -21.50 10.52
C LEU A 418 -10.01 -23.03 10.53
N PRO A 419 -8.82 -23.65 10.41
CA PRO A 419 -8.65 -25.06 10.71
C PRO A 419 -9.03 -25.35 12.17
N ALA A 420 -9.51 -26.56 12.44
CA ALA A 420 -9.78 -26.99 13.81
C ALA A 420 -8.48 -26.92 14.64
N LEU A 421 -8.53 -26.26 15.79
CA LEU A 421 -7.40 -26.21 16.72
C LEU A 421 -7.12 -27.63 17.22
N ALA A 422 -5.92 -28.15 16.96
CA ALA A 422 -5.49 -29.40 17.54
C ALA A 422 -5.35 -29.21 19.07
N GLY A 423 -6.26 -29.77 19.86
CA GLY A 423 -6.15 -29.75 21.33
C GLY A 423 -7.41 -29.47 22.15
N GLY A 424 -8.62 -29.54 21.57
CA GLY A 424 -9.83 -29.66 22.38
C GLY A 424 -10.19 -31.12 22.60
N GLU A 425 -9.51 -31.81 23.53
CA GLU A 425 -10.09 -33.01 24.11
C GLU A 425 -11.47 -32.64 24.66
N LYS A 426 -12.52 -33.24 24.09
CA LYS A 426 -13.81 -33.36 24.76
C LYS A 426 -13.56 -34.24 25.99
N GLY A 427 -13.28 -33.59 27.13
CA GLY A 427 -13.36 -34.17 28.46
C GLY A 427 -14.68 -33.75 29.09
#